data_AF-A0A534UEV9-F1
#
_entry.id   AF-A0A534UEV9-F1
#
_cell.length_a   1.000
_cell.length_b   1.000
_cell.length_c   1.000
_cell.angle_alpha   90.00
_cell.angle_beta   90.00
_cell.angle_gamma   90.00
#
_symmetry.space_group_name_H-M   'P 1'
#
loop_
_entity.id
_entity.type
_entity.pdbx_description
1 polymer ?
#
loop_
_entity_poly.entity_id
_entity_poly.type
_entity_poly.pdbx_seq_one_letter_code
_entity_poly.pdbx_strand_id
1 'polypeptide(L)' 'DMERRLITAALRKSEGNKKEAARLLGIDRQRLYRKIEKYGL' A
#
# COMPACT_ATOMS: atom_id res chain seq x y z
N ASP A 1 -5.78 11.29 -6.17
CA ASP A 1 -4.35 10.93 -6.33
C ASP A 1 -3.54 10.75 -5.04
N MET A 2 -3.85 11.46 -3.94
CA MET A 2 -3.08 11.36 -2.69
C MET A 2 -2.99 9.93 -2.13
N GLU A 3 -4.10 9.18 -2.13
CA GLU A 3 -4.12 7.79 -1.68
C GLU A 3 -3.16 6.89 -2.48
N ARG A 4 -3.15 7.00 -3.81
CA ARG A 4 -2.21 6.26 -4.67
C ARG A 4 -0.76 6.57 -4.30
N ARG A 5 -0.42 7.85 -4.09
CA ARG A 5 0.94 8.26 -3.69
C ARG A 5 1.35 7.69 -2.34
N LEU A 6 0.44 7.68 -1.36
CA LEU A 6 0.70 7.09 -0.04
C LEU A 6 0.97 5.59 -0.14
N ILE A 7 0.16 4.87 -0.94
CA ILE A 7 0.35 3.44 -1.17
C ILE A 7 1.70 3.17 -1.84
N THR A 8 2.04 3.91 -2.90
CA THR A 8 3.32 3.75 -3.59
C THR A 8 4.49 4.09 -2.68
N ALA A 9 4.39 5.13 -1.85
CA ALA A 9 5.43 5.50 -0.89
C ALA A 9 5.62 4.41 0.18
N ALA A 10 4.54 3.85 0.71
CA ALA A 10 4.60 2.76 1.67
C ALA A 10 5.21 1.49 1.07
N LEU A 11 4.83 1.13 -0.16
CA LEU A 11 5.41 0.00 -0.90
C LEU A 11 6.90 0.20 -1.17
N ARG A 12 7.33 1.41 -1.53
CA ARG A 12 8.76 1.72 -1.72
C ARG A 12 9.53 1.65 -0.40
N LYS A 13 8.98 2.23 0.67
CA LYS A 13 9.60 2.23 2.00
C LYS A 13 9.69 0.84 2.62
N SER A 14 8.77 -0.06 2.26
CA SER A 14 8.79 -1.45 2.69
C SER A 14 9.49 -2.38 1.71
N GLU A 15 10.15 -1.87 0.66
CA GLU A 15 10.83 -2.66 -0.37
C GLU A 15 9.92 -3.73 -1.01
N GLY A 16 8.64 -3.38 -1.21
CA GLY A 16 7.64 -4.27 -1.79
C GLY A 16 7.00 -5.24 -0.79
N ASN A 17 7.42 -5.25 0.48
CA ASN A 17 6.78 -6.05 1.52
C ASN A 17 5.39 -5.48 1.82
N LYS A 18 4.35 -6.16 1.33
CA LYS A 18 2.94 -5.74 1.44
C LYS A 18 2.42 -5.80 2.89
N LYS A 19 2.95 -6.69 3.73
CA LYS A 19 2.57 -6.74 5.15
C LYS A 19 3.09 -5.51 5.88
N GLU A 20 4.33 -5.13 5.61
CA GLU A 20 4.95 -3.95 6.20
C GLU A 20 4.37 -2.65 5.63
N ALA A 21 4.09 -2.57 4.33
CA ALA A 21 3.38 -1.44 3.73
C ALA A 21 2.00 -1.22 4.37
N ALA A 22 1.25 -2.30 4.61
CA ALA A 22 -0.05 -2.22 5.28
C ALA A 22 0.10 -1.70 6.71
N ARG A 23 1.13 -2.16 7.44
CA ARG A 23 1.48 -1.66 8.78
C ARG A 23 1.82 -0.17 8.77
N LEU A 24 2.63 0.29 7.82
CA LEU A 24 3.00 1.70 7.65
C LEU A 24 1.79 2.60 7.33
N LEU A 25 0.80 2.06 6.62
CA LEU A 25 -0.44 2.76 6.27
C LEU A 25 -1.53 2.66 7.35
N GLY A 26 -1.31 1.90 8.42
CA GLY A 26 -2.31 1.69 9.48
C GLY A 26 -3.56 0.95 9.02
N ILE A 27 -3.45 0.11 7.97
CA ILE A 27 -4.57 -0.66 7.41
C ILE A 27 -4.28 -2.15 7.43
N ASP A 28 -5.34 -2.95 7.33
CA ASP A 28 -5.17 -4.38 7.12
C ASP A 28 -4.63 -4.69 5.71
N ARG A 29 -4.00 -5.85 5.59
CA ARG A 29 -3.37 -6.30 4.34
C ARG A 29 -4.41 -6.46 3.21
N GLN A 30 -5.64 -6.86 3.51
CA GLN A 30 -6.69 -7.09 2.50
C GLN A 30 -7.21 -5.77 1.91
N ARG A 31 -7.29 -4.70 2.71
CA ARG A 31 -7.55 -3.34 2.23
C ARG A 31 -6.42 -2.84 1.35
N LEU A 32 -5.16 -3.09 1.72
CA LEU A 32 -4.03 -2.73 0.87
C LEU A 32 -4.11 -3.43 -0.49
N TYR A 33 -4.35 -4.75 -0.52
CA TYR A 33 -4.49 -5.50 -1.78
C TYR A 33 -5.58 -4.93 -2.70
N ARG A 34 -6.78 -4.69 -2.15
CA ARG A 34 -7.90 -4.08 -2.91
C ARG A 34 -7.53 -2.71 -3.48
N LYS A 35 -6.78 -1.90 -2.74
CA LYS A 35 -6.33 -0.59 -3.22
C LYS A 35 -5.26 -0.72 -4.30
N ILE A 36 -4.32 -1.66 -4.16
CA ILE A 36 -3.31 -1.95 -5.17
C ILE A 36 -3.97 -2.36 -6.49
N GLU A 37 -4.92 -3.31 -6.45
CA GLU A 37 -5.70 -3.73 -7.62
C GLU A 37 -6.48 -2.56 -8.23
N LYS A 38 -7.18 -1.78 -7.40
CA LYS A 38 -7.95 -0.59 -7.84
C LYS A 38 -7.07 0.44 -8.56
N TYR A 39 -5.81 0.59 -8.16
CA TYR A 39 -4.89 1.59 -8.71
C TYR A 39 -3.91 1.04 -9.76
N GLY A 40 -3.95 -0.26 -10.05
CA GLY A 40 -3.01 -0.93 -10.96
C GLY A 40 -1.56 -0.75 -10.52
N LEU A 41 -1.28 -0.91 -9.22
CA LEU A 41 0.05 -0.78 -8.61
C LEU A 41 0.75 -2.14 -8.43
#